data_AF-A0A1V6B6L6-F1
#
_entry.id   AF-A0A1V6B6L6-F1
#
_cell.length_a   1.000
_cell.length_b   1.000
_cell.length_c   1.000
_cell.angle_alpha   90.00
_cell.angle_beta   90.00
_cell.angle_gamma   90.00
#
_symmetry.space_group_name_H-M   'P 1'
#
loop_
_entity.id
_entity.type
_entity.pdbx_description
1 polymer ?
#
loop_
_entity_poly.entity_id
_entity_poly.type
_entity_poly.pdbx_seq_one_letter_code
_entity_poly.pdbx_strand_id
1 'polypeptide(L)'
;MKNSGSRSISLILVSCFIIHTGVFDSSAQPVVGLDNWFNRETNAKTGLPYHYLWSDKEWSGYSRFGEIFESRGAKIRTVEKPTASVLDDLDIYIIVDPDTTTESKSPNYILPEDIKAIKQWVRKGGVLAVFANDGPNCEFTHLNQLMKNFGMKFNHVTLHPVTGKEFEMGACTNLPAHPLFRDVSKIYIKEVADIKLSGKARAILTEKNKVLLAEARIGKGYVFAIGDPWIYNEYIDHDRLPEGFMNRKAAENLVEMLIGNTGKPVIRKEITKEQTLNEMILANRYFIDKWPDVGKTIITDRERPSNIWTRGVYYEGLMSLYKIKPDPEYLNYAVSWGEFHKWGLRDGIQTRNADNQCCGQTYIDLYLMDETKTERIRDIKACIDNMLYTDKIDDWNWIDALQMAMPVFARIGSIYKDDKYFNRMYEMYLYTKQLHGSDGLYNTMDHLWWRDADFDPPYKEPNGEDCYWSRGNGWVLAALVRTIDFLPADSPYKTEFLTVYREMVDALVACQRDDGFWNVSLHDDSNYGGKELTGTSLFVYGIAWGINNGILDRGRYEPIVKKSWRALVEDCVHPNGFLGYVQGTGKQPSDSQPVGYENVPNFEDFGLGCFILAGSEMYKL
;
A
#
# COMPACT_ATOMS: atom_id res chain seq x y z
N MET A 1 12.57 19.69 87.10
CA MET A 1 12.15 18.58 87.98
C MET A 1 11.48 17.51 87.13
N LYS A 2 11.99 16.26 87.23
CA LYS A 2 11.40 14.95 86.85
C LYS A 2 11.06 14.73 85.35
N ASN A 3 11.80 13.86 84.64
CA ASN A 3 11.55 12.41 84.40
C ASN A 3 10.14 12.16 83.84
N SER A 4 9.87 11.40 82.77
CA SER A 4 10.52 10.26 82.09
C SER A 4 9.70 9.97 80.81
N GLY A 5 10.26 9.61 79.65
CA GLY A 5 10.42 8.20 79.26
C GLY A 5 9.63 7.81 77.99
N SER A 6 10.38 7.65 76.88
CA SER A 6 10.23 6.73 75.72
C SER A 6 8.85 6.47 75.04
N ARG A 7 8.79 6.69 73.70
CA ARG A 7 8.50 5.63 72.70
C ARG A 7 8.74 6.07 71.23
N SER A 8 9.56 5.25 70.57
CA SER A 8 9.70 4.88 69.15
C SER A 8 9.21 5.80 68.01
N ILE A 9 10.15 6.19 67.14
CA ILE A 9 9.89 6.56 65.74
C ILE A 9 10.53 5.49 64.85
N SER A 10 9.70 4.74 64.13
CA SER A 10 10.14 3.79 63.10
C SER A 10 10.63 4.58 61.87
N LEU A 11 11.92 4.46 61.56
CA LEU A 11 12.49 4.92 60.28
C LEU A 11 12.20 3.85 59.23
N ILE A 12 11.34 4.17 58.27
CA ILE A 12 11.14 3.35 57.06
C ILE A 12 12.33 3.62 56.13
N LEU A 13 13.22 2.63 56.02
CA LEU A 13 14.25 2.56 54.98
C LEU A 13 13.56 2.24 53.65
N VAL A 14 13.40 3.25 52.79
CA VAL A 14 13.09 3.04 51.37
C VAL A 14 14.41 2.73 50.66
N SER A 15 14.66 1.45 50.43
CA SER A 15 15.75 0.98 49.58
C SER A 15 15.43 1.36 48.12
N CYS A 16 16.13 2.34 47.57
CA CYS A 16 16.13 2.62 46.14
C CYS A 16 16.74 1.42 45.39
N PHE A 17 15.89 0.55 44.87
CA PHE A 17 16.27 -0.36 43.79
C PHE A 17 16.48 0.49 42.53
N ILE A 18 17.73 0.82 42.22
CA ILE A 18 18.11 1.26 40.89
C ILE A 18 18.00 0.02 40.00
N ILE A 19 16.86 -0.15 39.36
CA ILE A 19 16.74 -1.04 38.22
C ILE A 19 17.58 -0.39 37.12
N HIS A 20 18.78 -0.91 36.88
CA HIS A 20 19.47 -0.72 35.61
C HIS A 20 18.60 -1.38 34.54
N THR A 21 17.61 -0.66 34.04
CA THR A 21 17.05 -0.93 32.72
C THR A 21 18.16 -0.60 31.75
N GLY A 22 18.94 -1.61 31.37
CA GLY A 22 19.82 -1.52 30.22
C GLY A 22 18.97 -1.08 29.04
N VAL A 23 19.12 0.18 28.64
CA VAL A 23 18.70 0.65 27.34
C VAL A 23 19.57 -0.11 26.37
N PHE A 24 19.06 -1.25 25.87
CA PHE A 24 19.61 -1.85 24.66
C PHE A 24 19.35 -0.84 23.55
N ASP A 25 20.41 -0.17 23.12
CA ASP A 25 20.40 0.68 21.96
C ASP A 25 20.17 -0.19 20.72
N SER A 26 18.91 -0.45 20.39
CA SER A 26 18.50 -1.22 19.20
C SER A 26 18.32 -0.32 17.98
N SER A 27 18.97 0.85 17.93
CA SER A 27 18.74 1.86 16.89
C SER A 27 19.72 1.81 15.70
N ALA A 28 20.63 0.83 15.65
CA ALA A 28 21.61 0.75 14.56
C ALA A 28 21.01 0.08 13.31
N GLN A 29 21.11 0.75 12.15
CA GLN A 29 20.72 0.20 10.84
C GLN A 29 21.39 -1.16 10.58
N PRO A 30 20.70 -2.13 9.94
CA PRO A 30 21.32 -3.38 9.53
C PRO A 30 22.36 -3.13 8.43
N VAL A 31 23.50 -3.81 8.50
CA VAL A 31 24.58 -3.75 7.52
C VAL A 31 24.65 -5.06 6.75
N VAL A 32 24.54 -4.96 5.42
CA VAL A 32 24.47 -6.10 4.50
C VAL A 32 25.71 -6.12 3.62
N GLY A 33 26.48 -7.20 3.73
CA GLY A 33 27.63 -7.46 2.89
C GLY A 33 27.27 -8.40 1.75
N LEU A 34 27.59 -8.03 0.52
CA LEU A 34 27.53 -8.92 -0.65
C LEU A 34 28.94 -9.33 -1.04
N ASP A 35 29.14 -10.63 -1.19
CA ASP A 35 30.40 -11.19 -1.64
C ASP A 35 30.81 -10.67 -3.02
N ASN A 36 32.09 -10.32 -3.16
CA ASN A 36 32.79 -10.10 -4.42
C ASN A 36 34.22 -10.66 -4.30
N TRP A 37 34.34 -11.80 -3.61
CA TRP A 37 35.61 -12.47 -3.37
C TRP A 37 35.59 -13.90 -3.85
N PHE A 38 34.59 -14.67 -3.43
CA PHE A 38 34.37 -16.02 -3.94
C PHE A 38 33.72 -15.97 -5.32
N ASN A 39 32.80 -15.03 -5.56
CA ASN A 39 32.42 -14.59 -6.91
C ASN A 39 33.24 -13.36 -7.29
N ARG A 40 34.10 -13.46 -8.30
CA ARG A 40 34.98 -12.35 -8.70
C ARG A 40 35.22 -12.33 -10.21
N GLU A 41 34.11 -12.31 -10.93
CA GLU A 41 34.13 -12.21 -12.37
C GLU A 41 34.53 -10.81 -12.86
N THR A 42 35.24 -10.78 -14.00
CA THR A 42 35.64 -9.53 -14.66
C THR A 42 35.14 -9.50 -16.10
N ASN A 43 34.53 -8.39 -16.49
CA ASN A 43 34.00 -8.25 -17.83
C ASN A 43 35.15 -8.17 -18.83
N ALA A 44 35.18 -9.08 -19.81
CA ALA A 44 36.29 -9.17 -20.76
C ALA A 44 36.50 -7.89 -21.60
N LYS A 45 35.48 -7.05 -21.76
CA LYS A 45 35.55 -5.80 -22.53
C LYS A 45 36.04 -4.62 -21.70
N THR A 46 35.56 -4.49 -20.46
CA THR A 46 35.86 -3.32 -19.60
C THR A 46 36.98 -3.58 -18.60
N GLY A 47 37.27 -4.85 -18.29
CA GLY A 47 38.19 -5.26 -17.24
C GLY A 47 37.69 -4.97 -15.82
N LEU A 48 36.45 -4.50 -15.67
CA LEU A 48 35.84 -4.18 -14.38
C LEU A 48 35.10 -5.40 -13.82
N PRO A 49 34.99 -5.51 -12.48
CA PRO A 49 34.08 -6.46 -11.84
C PRO A 49 32.65 -6.26 -12.36
N TYR A 50 31.97 -7.37 -12.63
CA TYR A 50 30.56 -7.41 -13.08
C TYR A 50 29.93 -8.69 -12.55
N HIS A 51 28.62 -8.85 -12.73
CA HIS A 51 27.84 -10.02 -12.32
C HIS A 51 27.59 -10.07 -10.82
N TYR A 52 26.31 -10.06 -10.42
CA TYR A 52 25.89 -10.13 -9.01
C TYR A 52 26.46 -9.04 -8.09
N LEU A 53 26.66 -7.82 -8.59
CA LEU A 53 27.15 -6.70 -7.76
C LEU A 53 26.04 -5.69 -7.45
N TRP A 54 26.13 -5.06 -6.28
CA TRP A 54 25.27 -3.93 -5.90
C TRP A 54 25.35 -2.77 -6.90
N SER A 55 26.53 -2.51 -7.46
CA SER A 55 26.75 -1.42 -8.41
C SER A 55 26.38 -1.77 -9.85
N ASP A 56 26.08 -3.05 -10.13
CA ASP A 56 25.80 -3.51 -11.49
C ASP A 56 24.31 -3.32 -11.81
N LYS A 57 24.05 -2.41 -12.76
CA LYS A 57 22.73 -2.04 -13.26
C LYS A 57 22.33 -2.81 -14.52
N GLU A 58 23.23 -3.64 -15.06
CA GLU A 58 22.92 -4.53 -16.18
C GLU A 58 22.08 -5.73 -15.71
N TRP A 59 21.60 -6.54 -16.64
CA TRP A 59 20.63 -7.61 -16.37
C TRP A 59 21.04 -8.61 -15.30
N SER A 60 22.32 -8.94 -15.22
CA SER A 60 22.85 -9.92 -14.28
C SER A 60 23.29 -9.34 -12.92
N GLY A 61 23.10 -8.03 -12.73
CA GLY A 61 23.45 -7.33 -11.51
C GLY A 61 22.39 -7.41 -10.40
N TYR A 62 22.77 -6.94 -9.21
CA TYR A 62 21.94 -6.91 -7.98
C TYR A 62 21.57 -5.49 -7.53
N SER A 63 21.73 -4.47 -8.38
CA SER A 63 21.41 -3.08 -8.01
C SER A 63 19.99 -2.92 -7.44
N ARG A 64 18.98 -3.53 -8.07
CA ARG A 64 17.58 -3.45 -7.62
C ARG A 64 17.31 -4.23 -6.34
N PHE A 65 18.00 -5.35 -6.15
CA PHE A 65 17.95 -6.08 -4.89
C PHE A 65 18.56 -5.26 -3.73
N GLY A 66 19.63 -4.51 -4.02
CA GLY A 66 20.24 -3.55 -3.10
C GLY A 66 19.27 -2.42 -2.74
N GLU A 67 18.55 -1.86 -3.71
CA GLU A 67 17.51 -0.83 -3.48
C GLU A 67 16.42 -1.32 -2.51
N ILE A 68 16.02 -2.59 -2.60
CA ILE A 68 15.07 -3.18 -1.65
C ILE A 68 15.64 -3.15 -0.23
N PHE A 69 16.89 -3.57 -0.02
CA PHE A 69 17.55 -3.49 1.29
C PHE A 69 17.60 -2.06 1.84
N GLU A 70 18.00 -1.10 1.01
CA GLU A 70 18.07 0.32 1.40
C GLU A 70 16.69 0.90 1.71
N SER A 71 15.64 0.47 0.99
CA SER A 71 14.25 0.87 1.25
C SER A 71 13.74 0.35 2.60
N ARG A 72 14.35 -0.72 3.12
CA ARG A 72 14.09 -1.34 4.43
C ARG A 72 15.08 -0.89 5.51
N GLY A 73 15.82 0.19 5.25
CA GLY A 73 16.68 0.87 6.20
C GLY A 73 18.07 0.27 6.37
N ALA A 74 18.44 -0.69 5.53
CA ALA A 74 19.77 -1.30 5.58
C ALA A 74 20.83 -0.42 4.89
N LYS A 75 22.08 -0.55 5.33
CA LYS A 75 23.27 -0.12 4.59
C LYS A 75 23.81 -1.32 3.84
N ILE A 76 24.04 -1.17 2.54
CA ILE A 76 24.67 -2.22 1.71
C ILE A 76 26.16 -1.90 1.51
N ARG A 77 27.00 -2.93 1.44
CA ARG A 77 28.40 -2.82 1.03
C ARG A 77 28.87 -4.08 0.32
N THR A 78 29.85 -3.92 -0.56
CA THR A 78 30.56 -5.03 -1.20
C THR A 78 31.64 -5.55 -0.25
N VAL A 79 31.78 -6.87 -0.17
CA VAL A 79 32.73 -7.58 0.69
C VAL A 79 33.76 -8.25 -0.20
N GLU A 80 35.02 -7.85 -0.07
CA GLU A 80 36.14 -8.63 -0.60
C GLU A 80 36.35 -9.86 0.31
N LYS A 81 37.48 -9.98 1.03
CA LYS A 81 37.71 -11.19 1.84
C LYS A 81 36.89 -11.18 3.14
N PRO A 82 36.08 -12.22 3.44
CA PRO A 82 35.23 -12.29 4.64
C PRO A 82 36.01 -12.72 5.88
N THR A 83 36.99 -11.92 6.28
CA THR A 83 37.73 -12.14 7.52
C THR A 83 36.82 -11.96 8.74
N ALA A 84 37.21 -12.51 9.90
CA ALA A 84 36.43 -12.36 11.13
C ALA A 84 36.13 -10.89 11.48
N SER A 85 37.09 -9.99 11.27
CA SER A 85 36.89 -8.55 11.51
C SER A 85 35.87 -7.93 10.54
N VAL A 86 35.89 -8.35 9.28
CA VAL A 86 34.92 -7.86 8.29
C VAL A 86 33.52 -8.37 8.60
N LEU A 87 33.40 -9.64 9.01
CA LEU A 87 32.12 -10.24 9.41
C LEU A 87 31.55 -9.62 10.68
N ASP A 88 32.38 -9.28 11.68
CA ASP A 88 31.92 -8.65 12.92
C ASP A 88 31.26 -7.27 12.69
N ASP A 89 31.53 -6.63 11.55
CA ASP A 89 30.89 -5.37 11.10
C ASP A 89 29.60 -5.59 10.28
N LEU A 90 29.19 -6.83 10.05
CA LEU A 90 28.00 -7.20 9.25
C LEU A 90 26.92 -7.83 10.13
N ASP A 91 25.67 -7.55 9.78
CA ASP A 91 24.51 -8.28 10.29
C ASP A 91 24.08 -9.39 9.33
N ILE A 92 24.17 -9.11 8.03
CA ILE A 92 23.84 -10.02 6.94
C ILE A 92 25.07 -10.14 6.02
N TYR A 93 25.41 -11.38 5.64
CA TYR A 93 26.43 -11.67 4.63
C TYR A 93 25.83 -12.58 3.57
N ILE A 94 25.96 -12.18 2.31
CA ILE A 94 25.43 -12.86 1.15
C ILE A 94 26.61 -13.41 0.36
N ILE A 95 26.69 -14.75 0.28
CA ILE A 95 27.59 -15.42 -0.67
C ILE A 95 26.79 -15.71 -1.92
N VAL A 96 27.25 -15.20 -3.04
CA VAL A 96 26.65 -15.43 -4.35
C VAL A 96 27.65 -16.17 -5.23
N ASP A 97 27.15 -17.16 -5.97
CA ASP A 97 27.77 -17.88 -7.07
C ASP A 97 29.32 -17.99 -7.06
N PRO A 98 29.92 -18.71 -6.09
CA PRO A 98 31.38 -18.92 -6.09
C PRO A 98 31.93 -19.41 -7.42
N ASP A 99 32.95 -18.72 -7.93
CA ASP A 99 33.47 -18.90 -9.29
C ASP A 99 33.98 -20.32 -9.54
N THR A 100 33.61 -20.88 -10.69
CA THR A 100 34.26 -22.06 -11.24
C THR A 100 35.54 -21.67 -12.00
N THR A 101 36.34 -22.67 -12.39
CA THR A 101 37.50 -22.44 -13.27
C THR A 101 37.11 -21.99 -14.69
N THR A 102 35.82 -22.11 -15.05
CA THR A 102 35.29 -21.68 -16.34
C THR A 102 35.12 -20.16 -16.38
N GLU A 103 34.66 -19.57 -15.27
CA GLU A 103 34.44 -18.12 -15.13
C GLU A 103 35.71 -17.39 -14.75
N SER A 104 36.48 -17.96 -13.81
CA SER A 104 37.73 -17.37 -13.32
C SER A 104 38.88 -18.35 -13.46
N LYS A 105 39.99 -17.92 -14.08
CA LYS A 105 41.20 -18.76 -14.21
C LYS A 105 41.84 -19.11 -12.88
N SER A 106 41.56 -18.35 -11.83
CA SER A 106 42.10 -18.56 -10.48
C SER A 106 41.04 -18.19 -9.45
N PRO A 107 40.00 -19.03 -9.27
CA PRO A 107 38.94 -18.78 -8.32
C PRO A 107 39.47 -18.68 -6.89
N ASN A 108 38.90 -17.79 -6.08
CA ASN A 108 39.15 -17.82 -4.66
C ASN A 108 38.21 -18.85 -4.04
N TYR A 109 38.73 -20.02 -3.67
CA TYR A 109 37.92 -21.04 -3.00
C TYR A 109 37.61 -20.67 -1.55
N ILE A 110 36.50 -21.19 -1.03
CA ILE A 110 36.15 -21.08 0.38
C ILE A 110 37.05 -22.02 1.20
N LEU A 111 37.94 -21.47 2.02
CA LEU A 111 38.95 -22.23 2.75
C LEU A 111 38.52 -22.52 4.22
N PRO A 112 39.19 -23.47 4.91
CA PRO A 112 38.84 -23.82 6.29
C PRO A 112 38.80 -22.65 7.28
N GLU A 113 39.66 -21.64 7.10
CA GLU A 113 39.68 -20.41 7.89
C GLU A 113 38.43 -19.54 7.67
N ASP A 114 37.96 -19.42 6.43
CA ASP A 114 36.74 -18.68 6.09
C ASP A 114 35.53 -19.40 6.69
N ILE A 115 35.49 -20.74 6.57
CA ILE A 115 34.45 -21.58 7.19
C ILE A 115 34.40 -21.37 8.70
N LYS A 116 35.56 -21.34 9.35
CA LYS A 116 35.65 -21.11 10.80
C LYS A 116 35.11 -19.73 11.17
N ALA A 117 35.49 -18.68 10.44
CA ALA A 117 35.05 -17.31 10.67
C ALA A 117 33.53 -17.18 10.49
N ILE A 118 33.00 -17.60 9.33
CA ILE A 118 31.56 -17.52 9.00
C ILE A 118 30.73 -18.32 10.02
N LYS A 119 31.12 -19.55 10.33
CA LYS A 119 30.40 -20.39 11.30
C LYS A 119 30.35 -19.77 12.69
N GLN A 120 31.45 -19.15 13.14
CA GLN A 120 31.49 -18.50 14.44
C GLN A 120 30.62 -17.23 14.45
N TRP A 121 30.66 -16.44 13.38
CA TRP A 121 29.85 -15.25 13.22
C TRP A 121 28.34 -15.57 13.19
N VAL A 122 27.90 -16.55 12.38
CA VAL A 122 26.50 -17.01 12.36
C VAL A 122 26.05 -17.44 13.76
N ARG A 123 26.85 -18.25 14.47
CA ARG A 123 26.49 -18.69 15.83
C ARG A 123 26.22 -17.55 16.82
N LYS A 124 26.90 -16.40 16.64
CA LYS A 124 26.74 -15.21 17.48
C LYS A 124 25.50 -14.37 17.14
N GLY A 125 24.87 -14.58 15.98
CA GLY A 125 23.71 -13.81 15.54
C GLY A 125 23.73 -13.42 14.07
N GLY A 126 24.85 -13.65 13.36
CA GLY A 126 24.95 -13.32 11.93
C GLY A 126 23.93 -14.07 11.07
N VAL A 127 23.44 -13.39 10.03
CA VAL A 127 22.50 -13.92 9.05
C VAL A 127 23.23 -14.22 7.73
N LEU A 128 23.41 -15.50 7.41
CA LEU A 128 24.05 -15.92 6.17
C LEU A 128 22.98 -16.22 5.10
N ALA A 129 23.08 -15.58 3.94
CA ALA A 129 22.34 -15.99 2.74
C ALA A 129 23.31 -16.57 1.70
N VAL A 130 22.95 -17.70 1.10
CA VAL A 130 23.77 -18.36 0.07
C VAL A 130 22.93 -18.57 -1.18
N PHE A 131 23.37 -17.96 -2.28
CA PHE A 131 22.75 -17.99 -3.60
C PHE A 131 23.70 -18.72 -4.54
N ALA A 132 23.49 -20.01 -4.75
CA ALA A 132 24.50 -20.89 -5.34
C ALA A 132 23.96 -21.57 -6.60
N ASN A 133 23.77 -20.77 -7.66
CA ASN A 133 23.40 -21.10 -9.05
C ASN A 133 22.97 -22.56 -9.32
N ASP A 134 23.52 -23.21 -10.34
CA ASP A 134 23.42 -24.65 -10.59
C ASP A 134 24.79 -25.33 -10.70
N GLY A 135 24.76 -26.65 -10.86
CA GLY A 135 25.97 -27.48 -10.85
C GLY A 135 27.06 -27.08 -11.85
N PRO A 136 26.73 -26.67 -13.10
CA PRO A 136 27.71 -26.19 -14.07
C PRO A 136 28.32 -24.81 -13.79
N ASN A 137 27.56 -23.90 -13.15
CA ASN A 137 27.94 -22.49 -13.03
C ASN A 137 28.45 -22.12 -11.63
N CYS A 138 28.31 -22.99 -10.62
CA CYS A 138 28.76 -22.70 -9.26
C CYS A 138 29.77 -23.73 -8.72
N GLU A 139 30.80 -23.25 -8.02
CA GLU A 139 31.80 -24.08 -7.36
C GLU A 139 31.25 -24.73 -6.08
N PHE A 140 30.60 -25.89 -6.22
CA PHE A 140 30.00 -26.59 -5.09
C PHE A 140 30.96 -27.37 -4.19
N THR A 141 32.21 -27.63 -4.60
CA THR A 141 33.11 -28.50 -3.82
C THR A 141 33.48 -27.86 -2.50
N HIS A 142 33.99 -26.63 -2.52
CA HIS A 142 34.38 -25.90 -1.31
C HIS A 142 33.17 -25.26 -0.65
N LEU A 143 32.20 -24.78 -1.43
CA LEU A 143 30.93 -24.29 -0.88
C LEU A 143 30.24 -25.36 -0.01
N ASN A 144 30.19 -26.62 -0.45
CA ASN A 144 29.60 -27.69 0.36
C ASN A 144 30.41 -28.01 1.62
N GLN A 145 31.70 -27.66 1.69
CA GLN A 145 32.46 -27.75 2.93
C GLN A 145 32.01 -26.70 3.95
N LEU A 146 31.58 -25.52 3.51
CA LEU A 146 30.89 -24.55 4.35
C LEU A 146 29.50 -25.06 4.73
N MET A 147 28.66 -25.36 3.75
CA MET A 147 27.23 -25.63 3.94
C MET A 147 26.92 -26.86 4.80
N LYS A 148 27.80 -27.88 4.82
CA LYS A 148 27.64 -29.03 5.73
C LYS A 148 27.62 -28.63 7.20
N ASN A 149 28.23 -27.49 7.57
CA ASN A 149 28.20 -26.97 8.95
C ASN A 149 26.82 -26.47 9.37
N PHE A 150 25.92 -26.26 8.40
CA PHE A 150 24.55 -25.78 8.58
C PHE A 150 23.52 -26.84 8.18
N GLY A 151 23.96 -28.07 7.89
CA GLY A 151 23.08 -29.18 7.54
C GLY A 151 22.61 -29.17 6.08
N MET A 152 23.27 -28.44 5.19
CA MET A 152 22.89 -28.30 3.79
C MET A 152 24.00 -28.79 2.86
N LYS A 153 23.64 -29.31 1.69
CA LYS A 153 24.56 -29.66 0.61
C LYS A 153 23.88 -29.45 -0.74
N PHE A 154 24.43 -28.61 -1.60
CA PHE A 154 24.00 -28.46 -2.99
C PHE A 154 24.40 -29.69 -3.81
N ASN A 155 23.48 -30.19 -4.63
CA ASN A 155 23.76 -31.28 -5.57
C ASN A 155 24.15 -30.70 -6.93
N HIS A 156 25.07 -31.37 -7.63
CA HIS A 156 25.46 -31.00 -9.00
C HIS A 156 24.37 -31.40 -10.00
N VAL A 157 23.30 -30.61 -10.06
CA VAL A 157 22.18 -30.76 -11.00
C VAL A 157 21.76 -29.39 -11.51
N THR A 158 21.04 -29.39 -12.63
CA THR A 158 20.32 -28.22 -13.16
C THR A 158 18.85 -28.59 -13.24
N LEU A 159 18.02 -27.93 -12.43
CA LEU A 159 16.57 -28.00 -12.52
C LEU A 159 16.05 -26.75 -13.24
N HIS A 160 14.84 -26.83 -13.78
CA HIS A 160 14.18 -25.74 -14.53
C HIS A 160 15.03 -25.21 -15.71
N PRO A 161 15.41 -26.08 -16.68
CA PRO A 161 16.17 -25.64 -17.85
C PRO A 161 15.26 -24.86 -18.83
N VAL A 162 15.05 -23.58 -18.53
CA VAL A 162 14.14 -22.71 -19.30
C VAL A 162 14.73 -22.46 -20.70
N THR A 163 13.91 -22.65 -21.73
CA THR A 163 14.32 -22.44 -23.12
C THR A 163 13.74 -21.13 -23.67
N GLY A 164 14.61 -20.21 -24.11
CA GLY A 164 14.18 -18.95 -24.72
C GLY A 164 13.33 -18.10 -23.76
N LYS A 165 12.08 -17.81 -24.17
CA LYS A 165 11.10 -17.03 -23.38
C LYS A 165 9.98 -17.88 -22.78
N GLU A 166 10.18 -19.20 -22.67
CA GLU A 166 9.22 -20.12 -22.07
C GLU A 166 9.25 -20.03 -20.53
N PHE A 167 8.97 -18.84 -19.98
CA PHE A 167 9.13 -18.53 -18.55
C PHE A 167 8.32 -19.45 -17.62
N GLU A 168 7.20 -20.00 -18.11
CA GLU A 168 6.40 -20.96 -17.36
C GLU A 168 7.17 -22.24 -16.98
N MET A 169 8.23 -22.59 -17.71
CA MET A 169 9.09 -23.72 -17.35
C MET A 169 9.81 -23.52 -16.01
N GLY A 170 10.03 -22.27 -15.60
CA GLY A 170 10.63 -21.90 -14.32
C GLY A 170 9.61 -21.45 -13.27
N ALA A 171 8.31 -21.59 -13.54
CA ALA A 171 7.28 -21.11 -12.64
C ALA A 171 7.10 -22.01 -11.41
N CYS A 172 7.23 -21.42 -10.23
CA CYS A 172 6.85 -22.02 -8.95
C CYS A 172 5.52 -21.39 -8.50
N THR A 173 4.45 -22.19 -8.49
CA THR A 173 3.09 -21.72 -8.15
C THR A 173 2.53 -22.34 -6.87
N ASN A 174 3.02 -23.52 -6.45
CA ASN A 174 2.59 -24.17 -5.22
C ASN A 174 3.46 -23.70 -4.03
N LEU A 175 3.33 -22.42 -3.68
CA LEU A 175 4.16 -21.78 -2.68
C LEU A 175 3.61 -22.07 -1.26
N PRO A 176 4.44 -22.57 -0.32
CA PRO A 176 3.98 -22.89 1.02
C PRO A 176 3.72 -21.64 1.87
N ALA A 177 2.94 -21.81 2.94
CA ALA A 177 2.76 -20.78 3.96
C ALA A 177 4.10 -20.49 4.68
N HIS A 178 4.81 -19.49 4.19
CA HIS A 178 6.11 -19.06 4.68
C HIS A 178 6.23 -17.54 4.51
N PRO A 179 6.90 -16.80 5.42
CA PRO A 179 7.03 -15.34 5.31
C PRO A 179 7.54 -14.85 3.96
N LEU A 180 8.45 -15.61 3.34
CA LEU A 180 8.97 -15.35 1.99
C LEU A 180 7.87 -15.25 0.91
N PHE A 181 6.80 -16.03 1.05
CA PHE A 181 5.74 -16.15 0.06
C PHE A 181 4.42 -15.48 0.49
N ARG A 182 4.46 -14.62 1.52
CA ARG A 182 3.29 -13.83 1.94
C ARG A 182 2.80 -12.96 0.78
N ASP A 183 1.54 -13.14 0.40
CA ASP A 183 0.90 -12.48 -0.75
C ASP A 183 1.60 -12.74 -2.09
N VAL A 184 2.28 -13.89 -2.23
CA VAL A 184 2.96 -14.30 -3.47
C VAL A 184 2.33 -15.60 -3.93
N SER A 185 1.80 -15.61 -5.15
CA SER A 185 1.17 -16.80 -5.75
C SER A 185 2.04 -17.48 -6.83
N LYS A 186 2.99 -16.76 -7.41
CA LYS A 186 3.82 -17.25 -8.52
C LYS A 186 5.16 -16.54 -8.56
N ILE A 187 6.25 -17.31 -8.63
CA ILE A 187 7.60 -16.79 -8.85
C ILE A 187 8.31 -17.57 -9.96
N TYR A 188 9.31 -16.95 -10.57
CA TYR A 188 10.15 -17.54 -11.61
C TYR A 188 11.51 -17.90 -11.02
N ILE A 189 11.89 -19.18 -11.07
CA ILE A 189 13.22 -19.68 -10.72
C ILE A 189 13.67 -20.57 -11.87
N LYS A 190 14.84 -20.30 -12.44
CA LYS A 190 15.42 -21.11 -13.53
C LYS A 190 16.76 -21.70 -13.08
N GLU A 191 17.22 -22.72 -13.80
CA GLU A 191 18.60 -23.22 -13.75
C GLU A 191 19.11 -23.36 -12.30
N VAL A 192 18.40 -24.12 -11.47
CA VAL A 192 18.61 -24.16 -10.01
C VAL A 192 19.09 -25.53 -9.54
N ALA A 193 20.03 -25.56 -8.60
CA ALA A 193 20.41 -26.80 -7.89
C ALA A 193 19.46 -27.14 -6.72
N ASP A 194 19.21 -28.44 -6.48
CA ASP A 194 18.52 -28.88 -5.26
C ASP A 194 19.47 -29.07 -4.06
N ILE A 195 18.91 -28.92 -2.86
CA ILE A 195 19.64 -28.94 -1.60
C ILE A 195 19.31 -30.22 -0.83
N LYS A 196 20.32 -31.05 -0.55
CA LYS A 196 20.21 -32.15 0.40
C LYS A 196 20.29 -31.61 1.83
N LEU A 197 19.28 -31.95 2.64
CA LEU A 197 19.18 -31.53 4.04
C LEU A 197 19.65 -32.60 5.02
N SER A 198 20.14 -32.16 6.18
CA SER A 198 20.55 -32.97 7.31
C SER A 198 20.51 -32.16 8.61
N GLY A 199 20.50 -32.83 9.76
CA GLY A 199 20.54 -32.17 11.07
C GLY A 199 19.33 -31.27 11.30
N LYS A 200 19.56 -29.97 11.52
CA LYS A 200 18.52 -28.98 11.87
C LYS A 200 18.02 -28.15 10.68
N ALA A 201 18.56 -28.38 9.47
CA ALA A 201 18.11 -27.66 8.28
C ALA A 201 16.70 -28.11 7.87
N ARG A 202 15.91 -27.18 7.33
CA ARG A 202 14.52 -27.39 6.91
C ARG A 202 14.32 -26.88 5.49
N ALA A 203 13.39 -27.50 4.78
CA ALA A 203 12.98 -27.04 3.46
C ALA A 203 12.02 -25.85 3.60
N ILE A 204 12.24 -24.80 2.81
CA ILE A 204 11.30 -23.69 2.61
C ILE A 204 10.40 -24.01 1.42
N LEU A 205 10.97 -24.40 0.28
CA LEU A 205 10.25 -24.75 -0.94
C LEU A 205 10.73 -26.10 -1.45
N THR A 206 9.78 -26.99 -1.73
CA THR A 206 10.04 -28.31 -2.33
C THR A 206 9.20 -28.46 -3.58
N GLU A 207 9.81 -28.89 -4.67
CA GLU A 207 9.10 -29.26 -5.90
C GLU A 207 9.53 -30.66 -6.34
N LYS A 208 8.58 -31.55 -6.67
CA LYS A 208 8.88 -32.93 -7.12
C LYS A 208 9.88 -33.67 -6.20
N ASN A 209 9.74 -33.48 -4.88
CA ASN A 209 10.64 -34.02 -3.83
C ASN A 209 12.08 -33.47 -3.86
N LYS A 210 12.31 -32.34 -4.53
CA LYS A 210 13.58 -31.60 -4.60
C LYS A 210 13.45 -30.33 -3.78
N VAL A 211 14.32 -30.16 -2.80
CA VAL A 211 14.34 -28.96 -1.97
C VAL A 211 15.05 -27.86 -2.75
N LEU A 212 14.34 -26.81 -3.12
CA LEU A 212 14.89 -25.68 -3.89
C LEU A 212 15.41 -24.59 -2.95
N LEU A 213 14.69 -24.34 -1.85
CA LEU A 213 15.05 -23.35 -0.83
C LEU A 213 15.12 -24.03 0.54
N ALA A 214 16.08 -23.62 1.37
CA ALA A 214 16.29 -24.18 2.70
C ALA A 214 16.67 -23.11 3.73
N GLU A 215 16.37 -23.40 5.00
CA GLU A 215 16.79 -22.59 6.14
C GLU A 215 17.40 -23.44 7.28
N ALA A 216 18.21 -22.80 8.13
CA ALA A 216 18.64 -23.36 9.40
C ALA A 216 18.85 -22.27 10.46
N ARG A 217 18.49 -22.58 11.72
CA ARG A 217 18.87 -21.76 12.89
C ARG A 217 20.10 -22.34 13.59
N ILE A 218 21.12 -21.52 13.78
CA ILE A 218 22.44 -21.95 14.26
C ILE A 218 22.88 -21.02 15.39
N GLY A 219 22.78 -21.49 16.63
CA GLY A 219 22.99 -20.60 17.79
C GLY A 219 21.94 -19.48 17.79
N LYS A 220 22.39 -18.23 17.76
CA LYS A 220 21.52 -17.05 17.62
C LYS A 220 21.28 -16.64 16.17
N GLY A 221 22.05 -17.16 15.21
CA GLY A 221 21.95 -16.74 13.82
C GLY A 221 21.03 -17.61 12.96
N TYR A 222 20.97 -17.22 11.70
CA TYR A 222 20.08 -17.76 10.68
C TYR A 222 20.86 -18.00 9.38
N VAL A 223 20.52 -19.08 8.68
CA VAL A 223 21.11 -19.42 7.37
C VAL A 223 19.96 -19.65 6.40
N PHE A 224 19.97 -18.94 5.27
CA PHE A 224 19.10 -19.13 4.13
C PHE A 224 19.92 -19.62 2.94
N ALA A 225 19.41 -20.59 2.19
CA ALA A 225 20.08 -21.11 1.02
C ALA A 225 19.07 -21.39 -0.11
N ILE A 226 19.48 -21.04 -1.31
CA ILE A 226 18.83 -21.35 -2.57
C ILE A 226 19.93 -21.62 -3.60
N GLY A 227 19.62 -22.38 -4.66
CA GLY A 227 20.46 -22.35 -5.85
C GLY A 227 20.38 -20.99 -6.54
N ASP A 228 20.25 -20.98 -7.86
CA ASP A 228 20.03 -19.77 -8.66
C ASP A 228 18.76 -18.99 -8.21
N PRO A 229 18.88 -17.80 -7.57
CA PRO A 229 17.72 -17.05 -7.10
C PRO A 229 17.10 -16.19 -8.19
N TRP A 230 15.89 -15.68 -7.97
CA TRP A 230 15.15 -14.91 -8.97
C TRP A 230 15.39 -13.38 -8.94
N ILE A 231 16.34 -12.94 -8.12
CA ILE A 231 16.53 -11.54 -7.68
C ILE A 231 17.42 -10.70 -8.61
N TYR A 232 17.66 -11.17 -9.82
CA TYR A 232 18.41 -10.45 -10.85
C TYR A 232 17.68 -9.22 -11.33
N ASN A 233 18.39 -8.17 -11.72
CA ASN A 233 17.77 -7.01 -12.38
C ASN A 233 16.87 -7.44 -13.56
N GLU A 234 17.18 -8.54 -14.26
CA GLU A 234 16.38 -9.11 -15.36
C GLU A 234 15.00 -9.67 -14.96
N TYR A 235 14.89 -10.25 -13.76
CA TYR A 235 13.74 -11.05 -13.34
C TYR A 235 13.12 -10.59 -12.03
N ILE A 236 13.75 -9.66 -11.31
CA ILE A 236 13.22 -9.19 -10.02
C ILE A 236 11.94 -8.39 -10.23
N ASP A 237 11.84 -7.63 -11.32
CA ASP A 237 10.61 -6.94 -11.74
C ASP A 237 10.10 -7.56 -13.07
N HIS A 238 9.32 -6.81 -13.85
CA HIS A 238 8.68 -7.28 -15.10
C HIS A 238 9.42 -6.89 -16.39
N ASP A 239 10.74 -6.61 -16.34
CA ASP A 239 11.48 -6.21 -17.55
C ASP A 239 11.53 -7.32 -18.60
N ARG A 240 11.71 -8.56 -18.16
CA ARG A 240 11.62 -9.74 -19.04
C ARG A 240 10.48 -10.68 -18.69
N LEU A 241 10.01 -10.64 -17.44
CA LEU A 241 8.96 -11.54 -16.99
C LEU A 241 7.57 -11.01 -17.37
N PRO A 242 6.66 -11.89 -17.81
CA PRO A 242 5.24 -11.56 -17.95
C PRO A 242 4.63 -11.05 -16.63
N GLU A 243 3.52 -10.31 -16.76
CA GLU A 243 2.78 -9.60 -15.70
C GLU A 243 2.23 -10.50 -14.57
N GLY A 244 2.41 -11.82 -14.62
CA GLY A 244 1.95 -12.77 -13.60
C GLY A 244 3.00 -13.23 -12.57
N PHE A 245 4.27 -12.84 -12.72
CA PHE A 245 5.35 -13.30 -11.83
C PHE A 245 5.63 -12.29 -10.71
N MET A 246 5.37 -12.67 -9.46
CA MET A 246 5.48 -11.79 -8.28
C MET A 246 6.89 -11.80 -7.67
N ASN A 247 7.90 -11.83 -8.52
CA ASN A 247 9.31 -11.93 -8.14
C ASN A 247 9.76 -10.78 -7.24
N ARG A 248 9.31 -9.55 -7.54
CA ARG A 248 9.62 -8.36 -6.76
C ARG A 248 9.11 -8.50 -5.32
N LYS A 249 7.85 -8.90 -5.18
CA LYS A 249 7.22 -9.09 -3.88
C LYS A 249 7.92 -10.17 -3.06
N ALA A 250 8.28 -11.28 -3.70
CA ALA A 250 9.05 -12.34 -3.04
C ALA A 250 10.45 -11.85 -2.62
N ALA A 251 11.11 -10.99 -3.41
CA ALA A 251 12.40 -10.39 -3.05
C ALA A 251 12.27 -9.42 -1.85
N GLU A 252 11.20 -8.62 -1.80
CA GLU A 252 10.89 -7.76 -0.66
C GLU A 252 10.64 -8.57 0.62
N ASN A 253 9.84 -9.64 0.53
CA ASN A 253 9.61 -10.55 1.65
C ASN A 253 10.92 -11.23 2.10
N LEU A 254 11.80 -11.60 1.16
CA LEU A 254 13.13 -12.15 1.48
C LEU A 254 13.95 -11.14 2.28
N VAL A 255 14.03 -9.89 1.83
CA VAL A 255 14.77 -8.82 2.53
C VAL A 255 14.21 -8.58 3.93
N GLU A 256 12.89 -8.45 4.07
CA GLU A 256 12.26 -8.26 5.38
C GLU A 256 12.53 -9.45 6.32
N MET A 257 12.49 -10.67 5.80
CA MET A 257 12.82 -11.88 6.55
C MET A 257 14.29 -11.90 6.98
N LEU A 258 15.22 -11.56 6.08
CA LEU A 258 16.65 -11.55 6.39
C LEU A 258 16.97 -10.49 7.45
N ILE A 259 16.46 -9.26 7.30
CA ILE A 259 16.62 -8.19 8.29
C ILE A 259 15.97 -8.60 9.62
N GLY A 260 14.75 -9.13 9.61
CA GLY A 260 14.06 -9.55 10.83
C GLY A 260 14.83 -10.61 11.62
N ASN A 261 15.54 -11.52 10.94
CA ASN A 261 16.39 -12.52 11.61
C ASN A 261 17.68 -11.95 12.23
N THR A 262 18.05 -10.70 11.95
CA THR A 262 19.14 -10.01 12.67
C THR A 262 18.71 -9.51 14.05
N GLY A 263 17.40 -9.44 14.30
CA GLY A 263 16.82 -8.79 15.48
C GLY A 263 16.75 -7.26 15.39
N LYS A 264 17.23 -6.65 14.30
CA LYS A 264 17.08 -5.21 14.00
C LYS A 264 15.72 -4.92 13.34
N PRO A 265 15.17 -3.70 13.53
CA PRO A 265 13.89 -3.34 12.92
C PRO A 265 14.01 -3.23 11.40
N VAL A 266 12.96 -3.67 10.70
CA VAL A 266 12.74 -3.35 9.29
C VAL A 266 12.20 -1.91 9.24
N ILE A 267 13.01 -0.96 8.78
CA ILE A 267 12.62 0.45 8.70
C ILE A 267 12.15 0.71 7.27
N ARG A 268 10.84 0.81 7.06
CA ARG A 268 10.31 1.25 5.76
C ARG A 268 10.48 2.76 5.65
N LYS A 269 11.23 3.24 4.65
CA LYS A 269 11.34 4.67 4.35
C LYS A 269 9.95 5.28 4.16
N GLU A 270 9.73 6.48 4.68
CA GLU A 270 8.50 7.21 4.44
C GLU A 270 8.43 7.66 2.98
N ILE A 271 7.22 7.66 2.40
CA ILE A 271 6.99 8.26 1.08
C ILE A 271 7.17 9.76 1.23
N THR A 272 8.11 10.33 0.48
CA THR A 272 8.37 11.77 0.51
C THR A 272 7.23 12.55 -0.14
N LYS A 273 7.19 13.85 0.15
CA LYS A 273 6.27 14.79 -0.49
C LYS A 273 6.43 14.84 -2.02
N GLU A 274 7.68 14.73 -2.50
CA GLU A 274 7.99 14.69 -3.94
C GLU A 274 7.49 13.39 -4.57
N GLN A 275 7.74 12.23 -3.95
CA GLN A 275 7.19 10.95 -4.41
C GLN A 275 5.66 10.99 -4.45
N THR A 276 5.02 11.46 -3.38
CA THR A 276 3.55 11.62 -3.32
C THR A 276 3.02 12.42 -4.52
N LEU A 277 3.66 13.53 -4.86
CA LEU A 277 3.29 14.34 -6.02
C LEU A 277 3.52 13.61 -7.35
N ASN A 278 4.67 12.95 -7.49
CA ASN A 278 5.03 12.24 -8.72
C ASN A 278 4.07 11.07 -9.00
N GLU A 279 3.65 10.32 -7.98
CA GLU A 279 2.69 9.22 -8.16
C GLU A 279 1.31 9.72 -8.58
N MET A 280 0.83 10.84 -8.00
CA MET A 280 -0.41 11.47 -8.45
C MET A 280 -0.31 11.95 -9.91
N ILE A 281 0.83 12.53 -10.30
CA ILE A 281 1.05 12.98 -11.68
C ILE A 281 1.10 11.80 -12.64
N LEU A 282 1.78 10.71 -12.26
CA LEU A 282 1.91 9.50 -13.06
C LEU A 282 0.55 8.87 -13.33
N ALA A 283 -0.25 8.67 -12.26
CA ALA A 283 -1.58 8.09 -12.38
C ALA A 283 -2.55 9.00 -13.17
N ASN A 284 -2.46 10.32 -12.98
CA ASN A 284 -3.25 11.28 -13.74
C ASN A 284 -2.86 11.31 -15.24
N ARG A 285 -1.55 11.21 -15.54
CA ARG A 285 -1.04 11.17 -16.91
C ARG A 285 -1.57 9.96 -17.66
N TYR A 286 -1.49 8.77 -17.05
CA TYR A 286 -2.05 7.54 -17.60
C TYR A 286 -3.50 7.74 -18.05
N PHE A 287 -4.31 8.39 -17.21
CA PHE A 287 -5.73 8.58 -17.48
C PHE A 287 -6.02 9.62 -18.56
N ILE A 288 -5.36 10.78 -18.53
CA ILE A 288 -5.52 11.82 -19.57
C ILE A 288 -5.10 11.26 -20.93
N ASP A 289 -4.00 10.51 -21.00
CA ASP A 289 -3.52 9.90 -22.24
C ASP A 289 -4.50 8.85 -22.79
N LYS A 290 -5.20 8.13 -21.90
CA LYS A 290 -6.26 7.17 -22.25
C LYS A 290 -7.58 7.84 -22.65
N TRP A 291 -7.90 8.99 -22.06
CA TRP A 291 -9.14 9.74 -22.26
C TRP A 291 -8.89 11.18 -22.76
N PRO A 292 -8.23 11.39 -23.92
CA PRO A 292 -7.92 12.74 -24.38
C PRO A 292 -9.16 13.55 -24.78
N ASP A 293 -10.24 12.86 -25.19
CA ASP A 293 -11.55 13.46 -25.46
C ASP A 293 -12.41 13.43 -24.19
N VAL A 294 -12.58 14.60 -23.58
CA VAL A 294 -13.38 14.82 -22.36
C VAL A 294 -14.86 14.49 -22.53
N GLY A 295 -15.38 14.58 -23.76
CA GLY A 295 -16.79 14.34 -24.08
C GLY A 295 -17.10 12.88 -24.42
N LYS A 296 -16.06 12.05 -24.59
CA LYS A 296 -16.20 10.66 -25.03
C LYS A 296 -17.12 9.87 -24.10
N THR A 297 -18.11 9.21 -24.68
CA THR A 297 -19.02 8.34 -23.93
C THR A 297 -18.28 7.15 -23.33
N ILE A 298 -18.77 6.68 -22.19
CA ILE A 298 -18.22 5.54 -21.48
C ILE A 298 -19.09 4.33 -21.80
N ILE A 299 -18.47 3.30 -22.38
CA ILE A 299 -19.15 2.08 -22.80
C ILE A 299 -18.66 0.93 -21.94
N THR A 300 -19.56 0.42 -21.09
CA THR A 300 -19.36 -0.82 -20.31
C THR A 300 -20.41 -1.84 -20.71
N ASP A 301 -21.44 -2.05 -19.88
CA ASP A 301 -22.67 -2.78 -20.16
C ASP A 301 -23.66 -1.99 -21.02
N ARG A 302 -23.55 -0.66 -20.98
CA ARG A 302 -24.31 0.30 -21.78
C ARG A 302 -23.49 1.57 -22.00
N GLU A 303 -23.87 2.33 -23.01
CA GLU A 303 -23.29 3.65 -23.26
C GLU A 303 -23.81 4.68 -22.25
N ARG A 304 -22.90 5.48 -21.69
CA ARG A 304 -23.20 6.56 -20.72
C ARG A 304 -22.47 7.84 -21.14
N PRO A 305 -23.04 9.03 -20.88
CA PRO A 305 -22.32 10.29 -21.08
C PRO A 305 -21.15 10.41 -20.09
N SER A 306 -20.18 11.27 -20.40
CA SER A 306 -19.01 11.46 -19.51
C SER A 306 -19.29 12.36 -18.30
N ASN A 307 -20.50 12.88 -18.09
CA ASN A 307 -20.89 13.63 -16.89
C ASN A 307 -21.61 12.79 -15.83
N ILE A 308 -21.34 11.47 -15.79
CA ILE A 308 -21.78 10.60 -14.70
C ILE A 308 -20.89 10.77 -13.45
N TRP A 309 -21.38 10.27 -12.31
CA TRP A 309 -20.71 10.41 -11.00
C TRP A 309 -19.26 9.94 -10.99
N THR A 310 -18.94 8.86 -11.71
CA THR A 310 -17.56 8.30 -11.69
C THR A 310 -16.54 9.29 -12.22
N ARG A 311 -16.90 9.99 -13.31
CA ARG A 311 -16.09 11.04 -13.90
C ARG A 311 -16.11 12.32 -13.08
N GLY A 312 -17.24 12.61 -12.42
CA GLY A 312 -17.34 13.70 -11.45
C GLY A 312 -16.29 13.58 -10.34
N VAL A 313 -16.17 12.40 -9.72
CA VAL A 313 -15.17 12.13 -8.68
C VAL A 313 -13.73 12.24 -9.21
N TYR A 314 -13.45 11.77 -10.44
CA TYR A 314 -12.15 12.00 -11.07
C TYR A 314 -11.79 13.49 -11.10
N TYR A 315 -12.72 14.35 -11.54
CA TYR A 315 -12.45 15.78 -11.63
C TYR A 315 -12.30 16.44 -10.25
N GLU A 316 -12.96 15.94 -9.20
CA GLU A 316 -12.70 16.40 -7.82
C GLU A 316 -11.23 16.15 -7.41
N GLY A 317 -10.70 14.97 -7.77
CA GLY A 317 -9.29 14.65 -7.62
C GLY A 317 -8.40 15.57 -8.45
N LEU A 318 -8.69 15.72 -9.75
CA LEU A 318 -7.91 16.58 -10.65
C LEU A 318 -7.84 18.03 -10.16
N MET A 319 -8.95 18.59 -9.67
CA MET A 319 -8.98 19.93 -9.10
C MET A 319 -8.16 20.04 -7.81
N SER A 320 -8.07 18.98 -7.02
CA SER A 320 -7.22 18.90 -5.82
C SER A 320 -5.73 18.82 -6.19
N LEU A 321 -5.38 18.06 -7.23
CA LEU A 321 -4.02 18.04 -7.78
C LEU A 321 -3.64 19.40 -8.38
N TYR A 322 -4.54 20.05 -9.12
CA TYR A 322 -4.30 21.37 -9.69
C TYR A 322 -3.98 22.43 -8.62
N LYS A 323 -4.65 22.39 -7.45
CA LYS A 323 -4.34 23.28 -6.32
C LYS A 323 -2.92 23.11 -5.80
N ILE A 324 -2.34 21.92 -5.90
CA ILE A 324 -0.97 21.61 -5.47
C ILE A 324 0.05 21.92 -6.58
N LYS A 325 -0.25 21.51 -7.81
CA LYS A 325 0.56 21.72 -9.01
C LYS A 325 -0.32 22.38 -10.07
N PRO A 326 -0.36 23.73 -10.12
CA PRO A 326 -1.08 24.45 -11.15
C PRO A 326 -0.50 24.12 -12.52
N ASP A 327 -1.28 23.42 -13.34
CA ASP A 327 -0.92 23.03 -14.69
C ASP A 327 -2.06 23.45 -15.63
N PRO A 328 -1.79 24.28 -16.65
CA PRO A 328 -2.82 24.68 -17.62
C PRO A 328 -3.51 23.50 -18.29
N GLU A 329 -2.82 22.37 -18.48
CA GLU A 329 -3.42 21.16 -19.06
C GLU A 329 -4.58 20.64 -18.19
N TYR A 330 -4.40 20.56 -16.88
CA TYR A 330 -5.42 20.05 -15.95
C TYR A 330 -6.63 20.97 -15.90
N LEU A 331 -6.39 22.29 -15.83
CA LEU A 331 -7.47 23.27 -15.84
C LEU A 331 -8.23 23.24 -17.17
N ASN A 332 -7.53 23.23 -18.30
CA ASN A 332 -8.15 23.17 -19.62
C ASN A 332 -8.95 21.88 -19.81
N TYR A 333 -8.46 20.75 -19.30
CA TYR A 333 -9.15 19.48 -19.35
C TYR A 333 -10.49 19.55 -18.57
N ALA A 334 -10.48 20.09 -17.35
CA ALA A 334 -11.70 20.29 -16.54
C ALA A 334 -12.68 21.30 -17.15
N VAL A 335 -12.19 22.43 -17.65
CA VAL A 335 -13.03 23.45 -18.31
C VAL A 335 -13.65 22.90 -19.59
N SER A 336 -12.87 22.21 -20.43
CA SER A 336 -13.37 21.62 -21.69
C SER A 336 -14.48 20.60 -21.43
N TRP A 337 -14.38 19.82 -20.35
CA TRP A 337 -15.44 18.90 -19.95
C TRP A 337 -16.73 19.63 -19.56
N GLY A 338 -16.62 20.69 -18.75
CA GLY A 338 -17.75 21.55 -18.41
C GLY A 338 -18.38 22.20 -19.64
N GLU A 339 -17.58 22.75 -20.55
CA GLU A 339 -18.05 23.38 -21.79
C GLU A 339 -18.75 22.38 -22.73
N PHE A 340 -18.20 21.17 -22.89
CA PHE A 340 -18.80 20.11 -23.69
C PHE A 340 -20.22 19.78 -23.21
N HIS A 341 -20.40 19.63 -21.89
CA HIS A 341 -21.71 19.38 -21.28
C HIS A 341 -22.54 20.65 -21.06
N LYS A 342 -22.05 21.81 -21.49
CA LYS A 342 -22.68 23.14 -21.30
C LYS A 342 -23.00 23.41 -19.83
N TRP A 343 -22.15 22.91 -18.93
CA TRP A 343 -22.31 22.99 -17.47
C TRP A 343 -23.58 22.33 -16.96
N GLY A 344 -24.16 21.42 -17.76
CA GLY A 344 -25.41 20.74 -17.49
C GLY A 344 -25.23 19.43 -16.73
N LEU A 345 -26.27 19.08 -15.96
CA LEU A 345 -26.35 17.81 -15.24
C LEU A 345 -26.87 16.70 -16.14
N ARG A 346 -26.50 15.47 -15.85
CA ARG A 346 -27.18 14.31 -16.43
C ARG A 346 -28.66 14.34 -16.01
N ASP A 347 -29.55 14.08 -16.96
CA ASP A 347 -31.01 14.19 -16.81
C ASP A 347 -31.53 15.61 -16.46
N GLY A 348 -30.69 16.63 -16.58
CA GLY A 348 -31.06 18.05 -16.48
C GLY A 348 -31.43 18.53 -15.07
N ILE A 349 -31.91 19.78 -14.98
CA ILE A 349 -32.16 20.48 -13.71
C ILE A 349 -33.29 19.89 -12.85
N GLN A 350 -34.06 18.94 -13.39
CA GLN A 350 -35.16 18.28 -12.68
C GLN A 350 -34.69 17.00 -11.98
N THR A 351 -33.44 16.58 -12.19
CA THR A 351 -32.92 15.38 -11.53
C THR A 351 -32.86 15.56 -10.02
N ARG A 352 -33.22 14.52 -9.29
CA ARG A 352 -33.03 14.38 -7.83
C ARG A 352 -32.05 13.26 -7.49
N ASN A 353 -31.49 12.61 -8.51
CA ASN A 353 -30.50 11.56 -8.32
C ASN A 353 -29.15 12.21 -8.01
N ALA A 354 -28.61 11.89 -6.83
CA ALA A 354 -27.35 12.43 -6.36
C ALA A 354 -26.18 12.17 -7.33
N ASP A 355 -26.15 11.01 -8.00
CA ASP A 355 -25.10 10.68 -8.99
C ASP A 355 -25.03 11.69 -10.13
N ASN A 356 -26.18 12.21 -10.55
CA ASN A 356 -26.27 13.19 -11.63
C ASN A 356 -25.87 14.60 -11.18
N GLN A 357 -25.82 14.85 -9.87
CA GLN A 357 -25.45 16.13 -9.26
C GLN A 357 -23.94 16.23 -8.99
N CYS A 358 -23.24 15.08 -8.94
CA CYS A 358 -21.81 14.99 -8.62
C CYS A 358 -20.93 15.91 -9.48
N CYS A 359 -21.19 16.02 -10.79
CA CYS A 359 -20.41 16.92 -11.67
C CYS A 359 -20.46 18.39 -11.21
N GLY A 360 -21.54 18.79 -10.52
CA GLY A 360 -21.72 20.12 -9.96
C GLY A 360 -20.62 20.53 -8.98
N GLN A 361 -19.97 19.60 -8.28
CA GLN A 361 -18.86 19.93 -7.39
C GLN A 361 -17.69 20.56 -8.15
N THR A 362 -17.29 19.97 -9.27
CA THR A 362 -16.22 20.49 -10.14
C THR A 362 -16.66 21.79 -10.81
N TYR A 363 -17.92 21.88 -11.26
CA TYR A 363 -18.41 23.12 -11.87
C TYR A 363 -18.39 24.29 -10.89
N ILE A 364 -18.71 24.04 -9.62
CA ILE A 364 -18.58 25.02 -8.55
C ILE A 364 -17.11 25.35 -8.29
N ASP A 365 -16.20 24.37 -8.25
CA ASP A 365 -14.76 24.66 -8.11
C ASP A 365 -14.26 25.61 -9.22
N LEU A 366 -14.64 25.33 -10.47
CA LEU A 366 -14.28 26.17 -11.62
C LEU A 366 -14.95 27.55 -11.60
N TYR A 367 -16.15 27.66 -11.04
CA TYR A 367 -16.80 28.97 -10.81
C TYR A 367 -16.10 29.78 -9.72
N LEU A 368 -15.71 29.16 -8.60
CA LEU A 368 -14.98 29.84 -7.53
C LEU A 368 -13.59 30.35 -7.98
N MET A 369 -13.05 29.81 -9.08
CA MET A 369 -11.85 30.33 -9.71
C MET A 369 -12.10 31.56 -10.60
N ASP A 370 -13.31 31.71 -11.15
CA ASP A 370 -13.73 32.87 -11.95
C ASP A 370 -15.24 33.09 -11.81
N GLU A 371 -15.62 33.86 -10.80
CA GLU A 371 -17.02 34.07 -10.42
C GLU A 371 -17.82 34.86 -11.48
N THR A 372 -17.16 35.39 -12.51
CA THR A 372 -17.84 36.03 -13.65
C THR A 372 -18.53 35.01 -14.55
N LYS A 373 -18.11 33.73 -14.50
CA LYS A 373 -18.62 32.61 -15.30
C LYS A 373 -19.86 31.98 -14.68
N THR A 374 -20.90 32.78 -14.51
CA THR A 374 -22.16 32.37 -13.85
C THR A 374 -22.86 31.20 -14.52
N GLU A 375 -22.60 30.94 -15.81
CA GLU A 375 -23.09 29.77 -16.53
C GLU A 375 -22.66 28.44 -15.91
N ARG A 376 -21.49 28.42 -15.23
CA ARG A 376 -20.92 27.20 -14.63
C ARG A 376 -21.78 26.63 -13.51
N ILE A 377 -22.47 27.49 -12.75
CA ILE A 377 -23.26 27.06 -11.59
C ILE A 377 -24.76 27.17 -11.79
N ARG A 378 -25.22 27.76 -12.91
CA ARG A 378 -26.63 28.03 -13.17
C ARG A 378 -27.50 26.77 -13.03
N ASP A 379 -27.11 25.69 -13.69
CA ASP A 379 -27.93 24.48 -13.78
C ASP A 379 -27.88 23.66 -12.49
N ILE A 380 -26.70 23.54 -11.85
CA ILE A 380 -26.61 22.87 -10.54
C ILE A 380 -27.39 23.63 -9.47
N LYS A 381 -27.31 24.97 -9.43
CA LYS A 381 -28.11 25.77 -8.51
C LYS A 381 -29.60 25.57 -8.77
N ALA A 382 -30.06 25.64 -10.03
CA ALA A 382 -31.46 25.43 -10.36
C ALA A 382 -31.96 24.03 -9.93
N CYS A 383 -31.12 23.01 -10.07
CA CYS A 383 -31.41 21.66 -9.58
C CYS A 383 -31.59 21.63 -8.05
N ILE A 384 -30.67 22.22 -7.30
CA ILE A 384 -30.78 22.28 -5.84
C ILE A 384 -31.98 23.13 -5.40
N ASP A 385 -32.23 24.27 -6.05
CA ASP A 385 -33.39 25.13 -5.81
C ASP A 385 -34.69 24.32 -5.97
N ASN A 386 -34.83 23.53 -7.04
CA ASN A 386 -36.00 22.67 -7.25
C ASN A 386 -36.19 21.65 -6.12
N MET A 387 -35.10 21.18 -5.51
CA MET A 387 -35.18 20.29 -4.36
C MET A 387 -35.67 21.01 -3.11
N LEU A 388 -35.31 22.29 -2.89
CA LEU A 388 -35.78 23.08 -1.74
C LEU A 388 -37.30 23.30 -1.72
N TYR A 389 -37.97 23.33 -2.88
CA TYR A 389 -39.39 23.66 -3.00
C TYR A 389 -40.35 22.46 -2.86
N THR A 390 -39.88 21.32 -2.37
CA THR A 390 -40.71 20.15 -2.09
C THR A 390 -40.50 19.68 -0.65
N ASP A 391 -41.48 18.96 -0.10
CA ASP A 391 -41.36 18.29 1.22
C ASP A 391 -40.62 16.95 1.13
N LYS A 392 -40.13 16.59 -0.07
CA LYS A 392 -39.43 15.32 -0.30
C LYS A 392 -37.98 15.45 0.18
N ILE A 393 -37.61 14.58 1.12
CA ILE A 393 -36.28 14.55 1.77
C ILE A 393 -35.60 13.17 1.68
N ASP A 394 -36.23 12.20 1.03
CA ASP A 394 -35.84 10.78 1.02
C ASP A 394 -35.04 10.34 -0.22
N ASP A 395 -34.52 11.27 -1.02
CA ASP A 395 -33.79 10.93 -2.25
C ASP A 395 -32.43 10.27 -2.01
N TRP A 396 -31.81 10.51 -0.85
CA TRP A 396 -30.52 9.90 -0.47
C TRP A 396 -30.76 8.58 0.26
N ASN A 397 -31.28 7.60 -0.47
CA ASN A 397 -31.59 6.26 0.05
C ASN A 397 -30.42 5.26 -0.02
N TRP A 398 -29.22 5.71 -0.37
CA TRP A 398 -27.98 4.96 -0.28
C TRP A 398 -26.85 5.90 0.12
N ILE A 399 -25.87 5.41 0.87
CA ILE A 399 -24.88 6.28 1.54
C ILE A 399 -23.92 6.99 0.59
N ASP A 400 -23.66 6.43 -0.59
CA ASP A 400 -22.80 7.06 -1.60
C ASP A 400 -23.41 8.39 -2.07
N ALA A 401 -24.74 8.52 -2.06
CA ALA A 401 -25.45 9.75 -2.41
C ALA A 401 -24.98 10.97 -1.60
N LEU A 402 -24.53 10.74 -0.35
CA LEU A 402 -23.99 11.78 0.49
C LEU A 402 -22.77 12.43 -0.16
N GLN A 403 -21.82 11.66 -0.70
CA GLN A 403 -20.67 12.24 -1.40
C GLN A 403 -21.10 12.95 -2.69
N MET A 404 -22.04 12.36 -3.43
CA MET A 404 -22.39 12.89 -4.75
C MET A 404 -23.14 14.23 -4.67
N ALA A 405 -23.92 14.46 -3.62
CA ALA A 405 -24.80 15.63 -3.53
C ALA A 405 -24.62 16.50 -2.27
N MET A 406 -24.32 15.94 -1.09
CA MET A 406 -24.29 16.72 0.16
C MET A 406 -23.32 17.92 0.10
N PRO A 407 -22.07 17.78 -0.41
CA PRO A 407 -21.17 18.92 -0.56
C PRO A 407 -21.70 20.02 -1.50
N VAL A 408 -22.52 19.67 -2.51
CA VAL A 408 -23.10 20.65 -3.44
C VAL A 408 -24.02 21.61 -2.70
N PHE A 409 -24.88 21.11 -1.80
CA PHE A 409 -25.77 21.96 -1.03
C PHE A 409 -24.99 22.94 -0.14
N ALA A 410 -23.99 22.45 0.61
CA ALA A 410 -23.18 23.32 1.45
C ALA A 410 -22.42 24.37 0.64
N ARG A 411 -21.86 24.00 -0.52
CA ARG A 411 -21.17 24.93 -1.42
C ARG A 411 -22.10 26.02 -1.96
N ILE A 412 -23.29 25.66 -2.43
CA ILE A 412 -24.28 26.64 -2.88
C ILE A 412 -24.74 27.54 -1.72
N GLY A 413 -24.99 26.96 -0.54
CA GLY A 413 -25.30 27.72 0.68
C GLY A 413 -24.22 28.73 1.04
N SER A 414 -22.95 28.35 0.93
CA SER A 414 -21.80 29.23 1.18
C SER A 414 -21.69 30.36 0.15
N ILE A 415 -21.89 30.07 -1.14
CA ILE A 415 -21.81 31.05 -2.23
C ILE A 415 -22.91 32.11 -2.08
N TYR A 416 -24.15 31.67 -1.83
CA TYR A 416 -25.32 32.56 -1.77
C TYR A 416 -25.61 33.09 -0.36
N LYS A 417 -24.92 32.58 0.66
CA LYS A 417 -25.13 32.94 2.07
C LYS A 417 -26.60 32.78 2.49
N ASP A 418 -27.21 31.66 2.08
CA ASP A 418 -28.62 31.34 2.35
C ASP A 418 -28.71 30.02 3.12
N ASP A 419 -29.20 30.12 4.37
CA ASP A 419 -29.28 28.98 5.28
C ASP A 419 -30.22 27.87 4.81
N LYS A 420 -31.15 28.16 3.89
CA LYS A 420 -32.08 27.16 3.35
C LYS A 420 -31.36 25.96 2.73
N TYR A 421 -30.20 26.20 2.11
CA TYR A 421 -29.40 25.11 1.52
C TYR A 421 -28.82 24.20 2.60
N PHE A 422 -28.27 24.78 3.68
CA PHE A 422 -27.73 24.01 4.81
C PHE A 422 -28.85 23.27 5.55
N ASN A 423 -30.00 23.92 5.76
CA ASN A 423 -31.15 23.31 6.42
C ASN A 423 -31.66 22.10 5.63
N ARG A 424 -31.87 22.24 4.31
CA ARG A 424 -32.33 21.12 3.48
C ARG A 424 -31.31 20.00 3.41
N MET A 425 -30.03 20.33 3.24
CA MET A 425 -28.95 19.34 3.27
C MET A 425 -28.99 18.52 4.56
N TYR A 426 -29.15 19.18 5.70
CA TYR A 426 -29.20 18.54 7.01
C TYR A 426 -30.46 17.69 7.19
N GLU A 427 -31.63 18.15 6.73
CA GLU A 427 -32.87 17.35 6.73
C GLU A 427 -32.71 16.04 5.96
N MET A 428 -32.15 16.10 4.74
CA MET A 428 -31.92 14.93 3.91
C MET A 428 -30.85 13.99 4.50
N TYR A 429 -29.77 14.55 5.05
CA TYR A 429 -28.76 13.79 5.77
C TYR A 429 -29.36 13.04 6.97
N LEU A 430 -30.18 13.71 7.78
CA LEU A 430 -30.84 13.09 8.93
C LEU A 430 -31.82 12.00 8.51
N TYR A 431 -32.52 12.17 7.38
CA TYR A 431 -33.34 11.09 6.83
C TYR A 431 -32.48 9.85 6.54
N THR A 432 -31.38 9.98 5.79
CA THR A 432 -30.47 8.86 5.51
C THR A 432 -29.93 8.24 6.80
N LYS A 433 -29.52 9.08 7.76
CA LYS A 433 -28.91 8.66 9.03
C LYS A 433 -29.88 7.91 9.95
N GLN A 434 -31.11 8.41 10.10
CA GLN A 434 -32.00 8.05 11.21
C GLN A 434 -33.33 7.42 10.77
N LEU A 435 -33.70 7.52 9.49
CA LEU A 435 -35.04 7.16 9.03
C LEU A 435 -35.06 6.21 7.83
N HIS A 436 -34.04 6.21 6.97
CA HIS A 436 -34.01 5.31 5.82
C HIS A 436 -33.76 3.86 6.25
N GLY A 437 -34.41 2.91 5.57
CA GLY A 437 -34.36 1.50 5.97
C GLY A 437 -35.27 1.22 7.16
N SER A 438 -34.83 0.34 8.05
CA SER A 438 -35.56 -0.06 9.26
C SER A 438 -35.50 1.03 10.34
N ASP A 439 -34.30 1.56 10.63
CA ASP A 439 -34.07 2.54 11.72
C ASP A 439 -32.94 3.56 11.37
N GLY A 440 -32.71 3.82 10.08
CA GLY A 440 -31.59 4.64 9.60
C GLY A 440 -30.36 3.82 9.20
N LEU A 441 -29.53 4.38 8.32
CA LEU A 441 -28.36 3.68 7.79
C LEU A 441 -27.10 3.80 8.66
N TYR A 442 -27.10 4.64 9.70
CA TYR A 442 -25.96 4.78 10.60
C TYR A 442 -26.10 3.90 11.83
N ASN A 443 -25.21 2.92 11.98
CA ASN A 443 -25.17 2.11 13.19
C ASN A 443 -24.46 2.88 14.32
N THR A 444 -25.23 3.28 15.33
CA THR A 444 -24.72 4.00 16.51
C THR A 444 -23.83 3.16 17.44
N MET A 445 -23.82 1.82 17.28
CA MET A 445 -22.96 0.92 18.06
C MET A 445 -21.60 0.71 17.41
N ASP A 446 -21.60 0.47 16.10
CA ASP A 446 -20.37 0.21 15.34
C ASP A 446 -19.75 1.47 14.75
N HIS A 447 -20.49 2.58 14.77
CA HIS A 447 -20.10 3.86 14.20
C HIS A 447 -19.79 3.82 12.70
N LEU A 448 -20.40 2.88 11.99
CA LEU A 448 -20.29 2.67 10.55
C LEU A 448 -21.69 2.70 9.90
N TRP A 449 -21.70 2.79 8.57
CA TRP A 449 -22.90 2.95 7.77
C TRP A 449 -23.18 1.72 6.91
N TRP A 450 -24.40 1.20 6.98
CA TRP A 450 -24.90 0.24 6.00
C TRP A 450 -25.15 0.95 4.67
N ARG A 451 -24.90 0.24 3.58
CA ARG A 451 -24.93 0.88 2.25
C ARG A 451 -26.31 1.42 1.88
N ASP A 452 -27.35 0.64 2.15
CA ASP A 452 -28.78 0.97 2.00
C ASP A 452 -29.63 -0.03 2.81
N ALA A 453 -30.95 0.07 2.67
CA ALA A 453 -31.93 -0.78 3.36
C ALA A 453 -31.83 -2.29 3.03
N ASP A 454 -31.06 -2.71 2.02
CA ASP A 454 -30.83 -4.14 1.76
C ASP A 454 -29.83 -4.74 2.76
N PHE A 455 -29.00 -3.90 3.41
CA PHE A 455 -27.86 -4.32 4.24
C PHE A 455 -28.00 -3.98 5.72
N ASP A 456 -29.03 -3.25 6.11
CA ASP A 456 -29.34 -3.05 7.52
C ASP A 456 -29.87 -4.36 8.17
N PRO A 457 -29.98 -4.45 9.50
CA PRO A 457 -30.44 -5.66 10.15
C PRO A 457 -31.81 -6.10 9.60
N PRO A 458 -31.97 -7.39 9.24
CA PRO A 458 -31.24 -8.53 9.76
C PRO A 458 -30.13 -9.09 8.84
N TYR A 459 -29.69 -8.38 7.80
CA TYR A 459 -28.61 -8.87 6.93
C TYR A 459 -27.33 -9.09 7.74
N LYS A 460 -26.61 -10.19 7.46
CA LYS A 460 -25.31 -10.51 8.07
C LYS A 460 -24.34 -11.07 7.04
N GLU A 461 -23.07 -10.75 7.25
CA GLU A 461 -21.95 -11.36 6.53
C GLU A 461 -21.78 -12.84 6.91
N PRO A 462 -21.02 -13.64 6.14
CA PRO A 462 -20.78 -15.06 6.44
C PRO A 462 -20.28 -15.34 7.86
N ASN A 463 -19.49 -14.43 8.45
CA ASN A 463 -19.01 -14.54 9.83
C ASN A 463 -20.05 -14.18 10.91
N GLY A 464 -21.24 -13.70 10.53
CA GLY A 464 -22.33 -13.32 11.43
C GLY A 464 -22.31 -11.85 11.88
N GLU A 465 -21.36 -11.04 11.41
CA GLU A 465 -21.27 -9.60 11.68
C GLU A 465 -22.09 -8.77 10.68
N ASP A 466 -22.22 -7.46 10.96
CA ASP A 466 -22.88 -6.51 10.06
C ASP A 466 -22.07 -6.24 8.77
N CYS A 467 -22.78 -5.99 7.67
CA CYS A 467 -22.17 -5.72 6.36
C CYS A 467 -21.87 -4.24 6.17
N TYR A 468 -20.61 -3.86 6.42
CA TYR A 468 -20.13 -2.52 6.11
C TYR A 468 -19.20 -2.53 4.91
N TRP A 469 -19.67 -1.95 3.81
CA TRP A 469 -18.87 -1.81 2.60
C TRP A 469 -17.86 -0.66 2.75
N SER A 470 -16.59 -0.98 2.50
CA SER A 470 -15.47 -0.07 2.67
C SER A 470 -15.60 1.21 1.83
N ARG A 471 -15.79 1.10 0.51
CA ARG A 471 -15.96 2.30 -0.34
C ARG A 471 -17.21 3.11 0.02
N GLY A 472 -18.31 2.46 0.41
CA GLY A 472 -19.52 3.15 0.86
C GLY A 472 -19.25 4.04 2.08
N ASN A 473 -18.59 3.50 3.11
CA ASN A 473 -18.18 4.27 4.29
C ASN A 473 -17.14 5.35 3.93
N GLY A 474 -16.26 5.08 2.95
CA GLY A 474 -15.32 6.05 2.41
C GLY A 474 -16.04 7.25 1.79
N TRP A 475 -17.14 7.03 1.06
CA TRP A 475 -17.96 8.11 0.51
C TRP A 475 -18.57 8.97 1.61
N VAL A 476 -19.10 8.37 2.67
CA VAL A 476 -19.64 9.15 3.80
C VAL A 476 -18.56 10.01 4.45
N LEU A 477 -17.36 9.44 4.68
CA LEU A 477 -16.26 10.17 5.29
C LEU A 477 -15.81 11.35 4.41
N ALA A 478 -15.69 11.14 3.09
CA ALA A 478 -15.39 12.19 2.12
C ALA A 478 -16.49 13.28 2.09
N ALA A 479 -17.76 12.88 2.14
CA ALA A 479 -18.89 13.80 2.15
C ALA A 479 -18.85 14.73 3.38
N LEU A 480 -18.56 14.18 4.57
CA LEU A 480 -18.45 14.93 5.81
C LEU A 480 -17.36 16.00 5.71
N VAL A 481 -16.12 15.62 5.37
CA VAL A 481 -14.99 16.57 5.34
C VAL A 481 -15.19 17.65 4.27
N ARG A 482 -15.68 17.27 3.09
CA ARG A 482 -15.95 18.21 1.99
C ARG A 482 -17.13 19.14 2.27
N THR A 483 -18.05 18.73 3.14
CA THR A 483 -19.17 19.58 3.58
C THR A 483 -18.71 20.55 4.67
N ILE A 484 -17.92 20.08 5.64
CA ILE A 484 -17.43 20.91 6.76
C ILE A 484 -16.61 22.10 6.25
N ASP A 485 -15.82 21.92 5.18
CA ASP A 485 -15.03 22.99 4.55
C ASP A 485 -15.88 24.20 4.07
N PHE A 486 -17.18 24.01 3.83
CA PHE A 486 -18.09 25.05 3.33
C PHE A 486 -19.16 25.46 4.33
N LEU A 487 -19.14 24.92 5.56
CA LEU A 487 -20.05 25.38 6.61
C LEU A 487 -19.60 26.72 7.20
N PRO A 488 -20.55 27.63 7.51
CA PRO A 488 -20.27 28.77 8.38
C PRO A 488 -19.63 28.32 9.70
N ALA A 489 -18.74 29.15 10.26
CA ALA A 489 -18.02 28.82 11.48
C ALA A 489 -18.95 28.54 12.67
N ASP A 490 -20.11 29.21 12.70
CA ASP A 490 -21.19 29.12 13.68
C ASP A 490 -22.36 28.24 13.23
N SER A 491 -22.19 27.44 12.16
CA SER A 491 -23.23 26.55 11.67
C SER A 491 -23.71 25.59 12.77
N PRO A 492 -25.04 25.47 13.00
CA PRO A 492 -25.58 24.59 14.05
C PRO A 492 -25.33 23.11 13.75
N TYR A 493 -25.02 22.75 12.50
CA TYR A 493 -24.83 21.37 12.04
C TYR A 493 -23.40 20.86 12.21
N LYS A 494 -22.44 21.76 12.44
CA LYS A 494 -21.01 21.43 12.51
C LYS A 494 -20.69 20.42 13.62
N THR A 495 -21.34 20.53 14.77
CA THR A 495 -21.13 19.64 15.91
C THR A 495 -21.55 18.20 15.58
N GLU A 496 -22.69 18.01 14.92
CA GLU A 496 -23.18 16.71 14.50
C GLU A 496 -22.19 16.05 13.52
N PHE A 497 -21.81 16.76 12.46
CA PHE A 497 -20.88 16.22 11.45
C PHE A 497 -19.51 15.89 12.04
N LEU A 498 -18.97 16.73 12.94
CA LEU A 498 -17.70 16.45 13.61
C LEU A 498 -17.80 15.29 14.61
N THR A 499 -18.98 15.02 15.17
CA THR A 499 -19.20 13.89 16.07
C THR A 499 -19.16 12.60 15.27
N VAL A 500 -20.03 12.49 14.26
CA VAL A 500 -20.08 11.32 13.37
C VAL A 500 -18.74 11.08 12.66
N TYR A 501 -18.07 12.15 12.22
CA TYR A 501 -16.73 12.05 11.63
C TYR A 501 -15.72 11.38 12.58
N ARG A 502 -15.65 11.81 13.85
CA ARG A 502 -14.69 11.23 14.81
C ARG A 502 -15.03 9.79 15.15
N GLU A 503 -16.31 9.50 15.34
CA GLU A 503 -16.82 8.15 15.59
C GLU A 503 -16.44 7.21 14.44
N MET A 504 -16.69 7.63 13.19
CA MET A 504 -16.29 6.89 12.00
C MET A 504 -14.77 6.70 11.92
N VAL A 505 -13.98 7.74 12.15
CA VAL A 505 -12.51 7.65 12.10
C VAL A 505 -12.00 6.61 13.10
N ASP A 506 -12.53 6.59 14.33
CA ASP A 506 -12.13 5.62 15.34
C ASP A 506 -12.52 4.18 14.96
N ALA A 507 -13.73 3.97 14.44
CA ALA A 507 -14.18 2.67 13.95
C ALA A 507 -13.36 2.19 12.74
N LEU A 508 -13.13 3.06 11.77
CA LEU A 508 -12.32 2.74 10.58
C LEU A 508 -10.89 2.40 10.98
N VAL A 509 -10.26 3.13 11.89
CA VAL A 509 -8.92 2.80 12.39
C VAL A 509 -8.86 1.39 12.98
N ALA A 510 -9.91 0.96 13.70
CA ALA A 510 -9.98 -0.38 14.25
C ALA A 510 -10.07 -1.48 13.17
N CYS A 511 -10.60 -1.16 11.98
CA CYS A 511 -10.69 -2.08 10.85
C CYS A 511 -9.43 -2.09 9.94
N GLN A 512 -8.40 -1.29 10.23
CA GLN A 512 -7.20 -1.25 9.38
C GLN A 512 -6.43 -2.57 9.44
N ARG A 513 -6.09 -3.11 8.27
CA ARG A 513 -5.25 -4.31 8.15
C ARG A 513 -3.80 -4.05 8.54
N ASP A 514 -3.08 -5.14 8.81
CA ASP A 514 -1.65 -5.11 9.09
C ASP A 514 -0.79 -4.62 7.91
N ASP A 515 -1.28 -4.75 6.67
CA ASP A 515 -0.62 -4.24 5.47
C ASP A 515 -0.94 -2.75 5.18
N GLY A 516 -1.89 -2.15 5.91
CA GLY A 516 -2.29 -0.75 5.76
C GLY A 516 -3.53 -0.53 4.89
N PHE A 517 -4.12 -1.58 4.31
CA PHE A 517 -5.38 -1.49 3.57
C PHE A 517 -6.59 -1.68 4.48
N TRP A 518 -7.77 -1.48 3.92
CA TRP A 518 -9.04 -1.96 4.45
C TRP A 518 -9.62 -3.03 3.53
N ASN A 519 -10.22 -4.06 4.12
CA ASN A 519 -10.96 -5.08 3.37
C ASN A 519 -12.18 -4.46 2.68
N VAL A 520 -12.73 -5.13 1.66
CA VAL A 520 -13.96 -4.66 1.00
C VAL A 520 -15.17 -4.74 1.93
N SER A 521 -15.28 -5.84 2.70
CA SER A 521 -16.16 -5.93 3.87
C SER A 521 -15.35 -5.59 5.13
N LEU A 522 -15.72 -4.53 5.84
CA LEU A 522 -14.91 -4.01 6.95
C LEU A 522 -14.90 -4.92 8.18
N HIS A 523 -16.00 -5.64 8.44
CA HIS A 523 -16.15 -6.51 9.60
C HIS A 523 -15.99 -8.01 9.27
N ASP A 524 -15.81 -8.38 8.00
CA ASP A 524 -15.53 -9.77 7.60
C ASP A 524 -14.32 -9.81 6.67
N ASP A 525 -13.13 -10.05 7.24
CA ASP A 525 -11.88 -10.18 6.48
C ASP A 525 -11.80 -11.45 5.63
N SER A 526 -12.69 -12.42 5.88
CA SER A 526 -12.80 -13.64 5.08
C SER A 526 -13.71 -13.46 3.86
N ASN A 527 -14.56 -12.42 3.85
CA ASN A 527 -15.45 -12.12 2.75
C ASN A 527 -14.94 -10.94 1.90
N TYR A 528 -14.33 -11.25 0.76
CA TYR A 528 -13.68 -10.27 -0.11
C TYR A 528 -12.57 -9.46 0.60
N GLY A 529 -11.81 -10.15 1.47
CA GLY A 529 -10.64 -9.57 2.12
C GLY A 529 -9.48 -9.33 1.15
N GLY A 530 -8.54 -8.48 1.59
CA GLY A 530 -7.35 -8.12 0.82
C GLY A 530 -7.27 -6.63 0.54
N LYS A 531 -6.41 -6.28 -0.42
CA LYS A 531 -6.15 -4.88 -0.79
C LYS A 531 -7.27 -4.36 -1.68
N GLU A 532 -7.82 -3.21 -1.31
CA GLU A 532 -8.76 -2.46 -2.13
C GLU A 532 -8.43 -0.97 -2.04
N LEU A 533 -8.19 -0.34 -3.20
CA LEU A 533 -7.63 1.00 -3.31
C LEU A 533 -8.64 2.10 -2.95
N THR A 534 -9.89 1.98 -3.38
CA THR A 534 -10.83 3.10 -3.38
C THR A 534 -11.28 3.48 -1.97
N GLY A 535 -11.72 2.51 -1.16
CA GLY A 535 -12.08 2.73 0.24
C GLY A 535 -10.87 3.17 1.06
N THR A 536 -9.74 2.48 0.90
CA THR A 536 -8.46 2.84 1.55
C THR A 536 -8.05 4.29 1.24
N SER A 537 -8.17 4.73 -0.01
CA SER A 537 -7.85 6.10 -0.41
C SER A 537 -8.78 7.12 0.24
N LEU A 538 -10.09 6.85 0.29
CA LEU A 538 -11.06 7.76 0.91
C LEU A 538 -10.87 7.86 2.42
N PHE A 539 -10.47 6.76 3.09
CA PHE A 539 -10.11 6.79 4.51
C PHE A 539 -8.84 7.60 4.76
N VAL A 540 -7.80 7.40 3.94
CA VAL A 540 -6.56 8.20 3.99
C VAL A 540 -6.89 9.69 3.78
N TYR A 541 -7.70 10.02 2.77
CA TYR A 541 -8.15 11.38 2.51
C TYR A 541 -8.85 12.01 3.73
N GLY A 542 -9.89 11.35 4.25
CA GLY A 542 -10.68 11.88 5.35
C GLY A 542 -9.89 12.01 6.66
N ILE A 543 -9.03 11.04 6.99
CA ILE A 543 -8.21 11.07 8.22
C ILE A 543 -7.09 12.10 8.08
N ALA A 544 -6.39 12.15 6.94
CA ALA A 544 -5.33 13.14 6.72
C ALA A 544 -5.88 14.58 6.74
N TRP A 545 -7.07 14.81 6.15
CA TRP A 545 -7.76 16.10 6.27
C TRP A 545 -8.00 16.47 7.75
N GLY A 546 -8.44 15.53 8.59
CA GLY A 546 -8.67 15.80 10.01
C GLY A 546 -7.40 16.17 10.78
N ILE A 547 -6.27 15.57 10.43
CA ILE A 547 -4.96 15.92 11.00
C ILE A 547 -4.54 17.32 10.54
N ASN A 548 -4.63 17.60 9.24
CA ASN A 548 -4.27 18.88 8.65
C ASN A 548 -5.12 20.05 9.18
N ASN A 549 -6.36 19.78 9.59
CA ASN A 549 -7.28 20.77 10.18
C ASN A 549 -7.25 20.80 11.72
N GLY A 550 -6.35 20.06 12.38
CA GLY A 550 -6.23 20.04 13.84
C GLY A 550 -7.43 19.45 14.57
N ILE A 551 -8.26 18.66 13.88
CA ILE A 551 -9.44 17.97 14.42
C ILE A 551 -9.03 16.64 15.07
N LEU A 552 -8.01 16.00 14.52
CA LEU A 552 -7.45 14.73 14.98
C LEU A 552 -6.04 14.91 15.56
N ASP A 553 -5.71 14.08 16.56
CA ASP A 553 -4.38 14.07 17.17
C ASP A 553 -3.32 13.53 16.20
N ARG A 554 -2.35 14.37 15.84
CA ARG A 554 -1.30 14.01 14.87
C ARG A 554 -0.50 12.77 15.29
N GLY A 555 -0.13 12.65 16.58
CA GLY A 555 0.67 11.54 17.08
C GLY A 555 -0.03 10.19 16.97
N ARG A 556 -1.35 10.16 17.18
CA ARG A 556 -2.19 8.96 17.06
C ARG A 556 -2.45 8.58 15.60
N TYR A 557 -2.84 9.52 14.75
CA TYR A 557 -3.38 9.20 13.42
C TYR A 557 -2.39 9.31 12.26
N GLU A 558 -1.32 10.09 12.37
CA GLU A 558 -0.32 10.24 11.29
C GLU A 558 0.37 8.90 10.93
N PRO A 559 0.80 8.05 11.88
CA PRO A 559 1.40 6.74 11.54
C PRO A 559 0.45 5.83 10.76
N ILE A 560 -0.85 5.92 11.03
CA ILE A 560 -1.90 5.11 10.41
C ILE A 560 -2.04 5.48 8.94
N VAL A 561 -2.21 6.77 8.63
CA VAL A 561 -2.37 7.22 7.24
C VAL A 561 -1.06 7.13 6.45
N LYS A 562 0.11 7.32 7.07
CA LYS A 562 1.41 7.09 6.42
C LYS A 562 1.61 5.63 6.03
N LYS A 563 1.17 4.70 6.87
CA LYS A 563 1.21 3.25 6.57
C LYS A 563 0.35 2.94 5.34
N SER A 564 -0.89 3.42 5.32
CA SER A 564 -1.82 3.22 4.19
C SER A 564 -1.37 3.91 2.91
N TRP A 565 -0.91 5.16 2.99
CA TRP A 565 -0.44 5.90 1.82
C TRP A 565 0.76 5.22 1.16
N ARG A 566 1.72 4.75 1.97
CA ARG A 566 2.82 3.94 1.45
C ARG A 566 2.31 2.66 0.78
N ALA A 567 1.37 1.96 1.39
CA ALA A 567 0.80 0.74 0.82
C ALA A 567 0.08 1.00 -0.52
N LEU A 568 -0.69 2.09 -0.63
CA LEU A 568 -1.30 2.54 -1.88
C LEU A 568 -0.25 2.82 -2.97
N VAL A 569 0.81 3.55 -2.64
CA VAL A 569 1.90 3.87 -3.58
C VAL A 569 2.66 2.61 -4.01
N GLU A 570 3.11 1.79 -3.06
CA GLU A 570 3.99 0.65 -3.33
C GLU A 570 3.26 -0.54 -3.95
N ASP A 571 2.00 -0.79 -3.57
CA ASP A 571 1.28 -1.98 -4.00
C ASP A 571 0.24 -1.72 -5.10
N CYS A 572 -0.22 -0.47 -5.33
CA CYS A 572 -1.28 -0.22 -6.32
C CYS A 572 -0.83 0.55 -7.56
N VAL A 573 0.21 1.39 -7.48
CA VAL A 573 0.61 2.21 -8.63
C VAL A 573 1.49 1.38 -9.56
N HIS A 574 1.02 1.17 -10.78
CA HIS A 574 1.80 0.51 -11.82
C HIS A 574 2.90 1.44 -12.35
N PRO A 575 3.99 0.90 -12.93
CA PRO A 575 5.04 1.71 -13.55
C PRO A 575 4.54 2.69 -14.64
N ASN A 576 3.41 2.39 -15.27
CA ASN A 576 2.77 3.24 -16.29
C ASN A 576 1.71 4.20 -15.72
N GLY A 577 1.41 4.16 -14.43
CA GLY A 577 0.38 4.95 -13.76
C GLY A 577 -1.01 4.31 -13.69
N PHE A 578 -1.22 3.12 -14.24
CA PHE A 578 -2.45 2.37 -13.97
C PHE A 578 -2.57 2.07 -12.47
N LEU A 579 -3.79 2.09 -11.94
CA LEU A 579 -4.06 1.82 -10.53
C LEU A 579 -4.65 0.42 -10.39
N GLY A 580 -3.87 -0.49 -9.82
CA GLY A 580 -4.32 -1.81 -9.43
C GLY A 580 -5.20 -1.78 -8.19
N TYR A 581 -5.85 -2.91 -7.91
CA TYR A 581 -6.71 -3.11 -6.74
C TYR A 581 -7.91 -2.16 -6.65
N VAL A 582 -8.38 -1.62 -7.78
CA VAL A 582 -9.60 -0.81 -7.86
C VAL A 582 -10.80 -1.75 -7.99
N GLN A 583 -11.69 -1.77 -6.99
CA GLN A 583 -12.99 -2.41 -7.16
C GLN A 583 -13.86 -1.53 -8.07
N GLY A 584 -14.34 -2.08 -9.19
CA GLY A 584 -15.23 -1.38 -10.12
C GLY A 584 -16.57 -0.94 -9.51
N THR A 585 -17.46 -0.33 -10.30
CA THR A 585 -18.75 0.15 -9.77
C THR A 585 -19.57 -1.00 -9.20
N GLY A 586 -20.32 -0.72 -8.15
CA GLY A 586 -21.11 -1.72 -7.48
C GLY A 586 -21.94 -1.11 -6.38
N LYS A 587 -22.73 -1.97 -5.74
CA LYS A 587 -23.68 -1.65 -4.69
C LYS A 587 -23.33 -2.36 -3.37
N GLN A 588 -22.35 -3.27 -3.40
CA GLN A 588 -22.03 -4.20 -2.29
C GLN A 588 -20.63 -4.81 -2.42
N PRO A 589 -20.10 -5.48 -1.37
CA PRO A 589 -18.76 -6.07 -1.39
C PRO A 589 -18.47 -7.07 -2.52
N SER A 590 -19.48 -7.83 -2.95
CA SER A 590 -19.32 -8.88 -3.98
C SER A 590 -19.16 -8.34 -5.41
N ASP A 591 -19.49 -7.08 -5.65
CA ASP A 591 -19.49 -6.53 -7.00
C ASP A 591 -18.06 -6.25 -7.50
N SER A 592 -17.83 -6.46 -8.80
CA SER A 592 -16.52 -6.25 -9.44
C SER A 592 -15.35 -7.00 -8.77
N GLN A 593 -15.63 -8.22 -8.31
CA GLN A 593 -14.65 -9.13 -7.72
C GLN A 593 -14.19 -10.20 -8.73
N PRO A 594 -12.98 -10.79 -8.55
CA PRO A 594 -11.95 -10.41 -7.57
C PRO A 594 -11.31 -9.06 -7.90
N VAL A 595 -10.81 -8.38 -6.87
CA VAL A 595 -9.94 -7.21 -7.00
C VAL A 595 -8.47 -7.68 -7.05
N GLY A 596 -7.64 -7.04 -7.88
CA GLY A 596 -6.26 -7.47 -8.09
C GLY A 596 -5.40 -6.40 -8.73
N TYR A 597 -4.09 -6.58 -8.67
CA TYR A 597 -3.12 -5.63 -9.22
C TYR A 597 -3.32 -5.43 -10.74
N GLU A 598 -3.59 -6.51 -11.48
CA GLU A 598 -3.81 -6.50 -12.94
C GLU A 598 -5.28 -6.35 -13.37
N ASN A 599 -6.21 -6.29 -12.41
CA ASN A 599 -7.62 -6.34 -12.74
C ASN A 599 -8.09 -4.96 -13.20
N VAL A 600 -8.44 -4.85 -14.48
CA VAL A 600 -9.01 -3.63 -15.05
C VAL A 600 -10.49 -3.51 -14.61
N PRO A 601 -10.85 -2.48 -13.82
CA PRO A 601 -12.24 -2.30 -13.40
C PRO A 601 -13.09 -1.83 -14.59
N ASN A 602 -14.41 -2.03 -14.48
CA ASN A 602 -15.34 -1.50 -15.47
C ASN A 602 -15.32 0.05 -15.54
N PHE A 603 -14.99 0.72 -14.43
CA PHE A 603 -14.72 2.15 -14.35
C PHE A 603 -13.49 2.36 -13.45
N GLU A 604 -12.49 3.09 -13.94
CA GLU A 604 -11.23 3.38 -13.23
C GLU A 604 -11.14 4.85 -12.75
N ASP A 605 -11.99 5.72 -13.32
CA ASP A 605 -11.93 7.17 -13.17
C ASP A 605 -12.16 7.63 -11.73
N PHE A 606 -13.20 7.12 -11.07
CA PHE A 606 -13.44 7.46 -9.66
C PHE A 606 -12.33 6.95 -8.74
N GLY A 607 -11.72 5.80 -9.05
CA GLY A 607 -10.60 5.26 -8.27
C GLY A 607 -9.37 6.17 -8.31
N LEU A 608 -9.07 6.71 -9.49
CA LEU A 608 -8.06 7.75 -9.65
C LEU A 608 -8.42 9.02 -8.87
N GLY A 609 -9.68 9.46 -8.92
CA GLY A 609 -10.17 10.59 -8.13
C GLY A 609 -9.91 10.40 -6.63
N CYS A 610 -10.28 9.23 -6.08
CA CYS A 610 -10.02 8.88 -4.68
C CYS A 610 -8.52 8.89 -4.35
N PHE A 611 -7.68 8.28 -5.18
CA PHE A 611 -6.24 8.21 -4.99
C PHE A 611 -5.60 9.62 -4.94
N ILE A 612 -6.01 10.50 -5.87
CA ILE A 612 -5.51 11.88 -5.89
C ILE A 612 -6.02 12.69 -4.69
N LEU A 613 -7.27 12.51 -4.27
CA LEU A 613 -7.78 13.16 -3.05
C LEU A 613 -6.92 12.76 -1.83
N ALA A 614 -6.63 11.46 -1.67
CA ALA A 614 -5.75 10.96 -0.62
C ALA A 614 -4.35 11.57 -0.69
N GLY A 615 -3.71 11.48 -1.87
CA GLY A 615 -2.38 12.04 -2.10
C GLY A 615 -2.32 13.55 -1.88
N SER A 616 -3.41 14.27 -2.14
CA SER A 616 -3.47 15.73 -1.96
C SER A 616 -3.41 16.15 -0.49
N GLU A 617 -4.03 15.39 0.42
CA GLU A 617 -3.94 15.63 1.87
C GLU A 617 -2.62 15.08 2.44
N MET A 618 -2.14 13.95 1.94
CA MET A 618 -0.83 13.40 2.32
C MET A 618 0.33 14.31 1.88
N TYR A 619 0.19 15.06 0.79
CA TYR A 619 1.18 16.07 0.36
C TYR A 619 1.26 17.28 1.31
N LYS A 620 0.17 17.59 2.01
CA LYS A 620 0.11 18.71 2.98
C LYS A 620 0.63 18.29 4.37
N LEU A 621 0.43 17.02 4.72
CA LEU A 621 0.78 16.42 6.01
C LEU A 621 2.29 16.41 6.26
#